data_AF-A0AAN6GKK6-F1
#
_entry.id   AF-A0AAN6GKK6-F1
#
_cell.length_a   1.000
_cell.length_b   1.000
_cell.length_c   1.000
_cell.angle_alpha   90.00
_cell.angle_beta   90.00
_cell.angle_gamma   90.00
#
_symmetry.space_group_name_H-M   'P 1'
#
loop_
_entity.id
_entity.type
_entity.pdbx_description
1 polymer ?
#
loop_
_entity_poly.entity_id
_entity_poly.type
_entity_poly.pdbx_seq_one_letter_code
_entity_poly.pdbx_strand_id
1 'polypeptide(L)'
;MNARLFVRSSLTAAAAARRVPTLSVSQSRLFSASIIVKDDAALLDKIKTQLKDAMRAKDSSTSTVLRSLLSEYQYAQKQPNNANVSLSSVLQKAVAKRVEAAAQFRAATPAPRTDLADKEDTEAKLIQTFLPEPMTRAELESVVQEVVDQVRSTGTEAKKLVGQVMKALNAKLDKARVSGGGAEISKVVNEVLSKASS
;
A
#
# COMPACT_ATOMS: atom_id res chain seq x y z
N MET A 1 -9.61 -49.42 -79.13
CA MET A 1 -9.66 -49.27 -77.66
C MET A 1 -8.22 -49.21 -77.16
N ASN A 2 -7.65 -48.00 -77.11
CA ASN A 2 -7.32 -47.23 -75.89
C ASN A 2 -5.90 -47.56 -75.41
N ALA A 3 -4.85 -46.90 -75.92
CA ALA A 3 -4.35 -45.58 -75.49
C ALA A 3 -3.57 -45.63 -74.16
N ARG A 4 -2.26 -45.32 -74.20
CA ARG A 4 -1.66 -44.08 -73.66
C ARG A 4 -0.14 -44.19 -73.45
N LEU A 5 0.57 -43.24 -74.06
CA LEU A 5 1.84 -42.71 -73.60
C LEU A 5 1.75 -42.28 -72.12
N PHE A 6 2.83 -42.40 -71.34
CA PHE A 6 3.32 -41.25 -70.53
C PHE A 6 4.73 -41.44 -69.96
N VAL A 7 5.64 -40.64 -70.52
CA VAL A 7 6.75 -39.87 -69.94
C VAL A 7 7.06 -40.07 -68.44
N ARG A 8 8.33 -40.41 -68.17
CA ARG A 8 9.03 -40.20 -66.89
C ARG A 8 9.16 -38.70 -66.63
N SER A 9 8.52 -38.19 -65.58
CA SER A 9 8.73 -36.84 -65.06
C SER A 9 9.33 -36.94 -63.65
N SER A 10 10.51 -36.35 -63.48
CA SER A 10 11.24 -36.23 -62.22
C SER A 10 10.49 -35.34 -61.24
N LEU A 11 10.05 -35.89 -60.11
CA LEU A 11 9.65 -35.11 -58.95
C LEU A 11 10.91 -34.60 -58.23
N THR A 12 11.28 -33.35 -58.51
CA THR A 12 12.14 -32.54 -57.65
C THR A 12 11.34 -32.14 -56.40
N ALA A 13 11.68 -32.75 -55.26
CA ALA A 13 11.10 -32.40 -53.97
C ALA A 13 11.65 -31.04 -53.50
N ALA A 14 10.81 -30.01 -53.53
CA ALA A 14 11.10 -28.70 -52.95
C ALA A 14 11.05 -28.77 -51.42
N ALA A 15 12.22 -28.70 -50.77
CA ALA A 15 12.36 -28.60 -49.33
C ALA A 15 11.91 -27.19 -48.85
N ALA A 16 10.65 -27.08 -48.44
CA ALA A 16 10.12 -25.87 -47.80
C ALA A 16 10.67 -25.74 -46.38
N ALA A 17 11.66 -24.86 -46.20
CA ALA A 17 12.20 -24.48 -44.91
C ALA A 17 11.10 -23.86 -44.02
N ARG A 18 10.69 -24.59 -42.98
CA ARG A 18 9.80 -24.07 -41.93
C ARG A 18 10.58 -23.08 -41.08
N ARG A 19 10.38 -21.77 -41.30
CA ARG A 19 10.81 -20.73 -40.37
C ARG A 19 9.95 -20.80 -39.12
N VAL A 20 10.55 -21.18 -38.00
CA VAL A 20 9.92 -21.13 -36.68
C VAL A 20 9.82 -19.66 -36.27
N PRO A 21 8.64 -19.13 -35.93
CA PRO A 21 8.55 -17.77 -35.40
C PRO A 21 9.18 -17.76 -34.01
N THR A 22 10.23 -16.96 -33.83
CA THR A 22 10.80 -16.66 -32.52
C THR A 22 9.80 -15.78 -31.77
N LEU A 23 9.00 -16.41 -30.90
CA LEU A 23 8.15 -15.68 -29.96
C LEU A 23 9.05 -14.91 -29.01
N SER A 24 9.11 -13.59 -29.19
CA SER A 24 9.69 -12.65 -28.25
C SER A 24 8.87 -12.74 -26.96
N VAL A 25 9.36 -13.50 -25.99
CA VAL A 25 8.81 -13.52 -24.64
C VAL A 25 9.11 -12.15 -24.04
N SER A 26 8.13 -11.25 -24.15
CA SER A 26 8.07 -10.03 -23.39
C SER A 26 8.24 -10.41 -21.93
N GLN A 27 9.40 -10.10 -21.35
CA GLN A 27 9.64 -10.30 -19.94
C GLN A 27 8.57 -9.51 -19.20
N SER A 28 7.55 -10.22 -18.72
CA SER A 28 6.62 -9.72 -17.73
C SER A 28 7.48 -9.25 -16.57
N ARG A 29 7.55 -7.93 -16.41
CA ARG A 29 8.16 -7.32 -15.24
C ARG A 29 7.40 -7.90 -14.05
N LEU A 30 8.01 -8.85 -13.37
CA LEU A 30 7.62 -9.29 -12.05
C LEU A 30 7.86 -8.08 -11.14
N PHE A 31 6.92 -7.14 -11.15
CA PHE A 31 6.78 -6.19 -10.07
C PHE A 31 6.54 -7.04 -8.83
N SER A 32 7.50 -6.96 -7.91
CA SER A 32 7.59 -7.71 -6.66
C SER A 32 6.37 -7.49 -5.78
N ALA A 33 5.28 -8.22 -6.05
CA ALA A 33 4.11 -8.33 -5.18
C ALA A 33 4.43 -9.11 -3.89
N SER A 34 5.60 -9.74 -3.81
CA SER A 34 6.02 -10.61 -2.71
C SER A 34 6.51 -9.89 -1.45
N ILE A 35 6.84 -8.59 -1.52
CA ILE A 35 7.35 -7.86 -0.35
C ILE A 35 6.21 -7.31 0.52
N ILE A 36 5.11 -6.83 -0.09
CA ILE A 36 4.00 -6.18 0.66
C ILE A 36 3.17 -7.19 1.47
N VAL A 37 3.06 -8.44 1.02
CA VAL A 37 2.21 -9.46 1.67
C VAL A 37 2.86 -10.04 2.95
N LYS A 38 4.19 -9.97 3.08
CA LYS A 38 4.91 -10.70 4.13
C LYS A 38 4.74 -10.06 5.52
N ASP A 39 4.62 -8.75 5.59
CA ASP A 39 4.52 -8.02 6.86
C ASP A 39 3.10 -8.04 7.45
N ASP A 40 2.08 -8.01 6.61
CA ASP A 40 0.68 -8.02 7.05
C ASP A 40 0.27 -9.36 7.67
N ALA A 41 0.76 -10.49 7.15
CA ALA A 41 0.45 -11.81 7.69
C ALA A 41 0.99 -12.00 9.11
N ALA A 42 2.26 -11.62 9.34
CA ALA A 42 2.88 -11.68 10.66
C ALA A 42 2.20 -10.73 11.66
N LEU A 43 1.82 -9.53 11.22
CA LEU A 43 1.08 -8.57 12.04
C LEU A 43 -0.31 -9.07 12.42
N LEU A 44 -1.01 -9.68 11.47
CA LEU A 44 -2.33 -10.28 11.69
C LEU A 44 -2.26 -11.42 12.72
N ASP A 45 -1.23 -12.25 12.67
CA ASP A 45 -1.01 -13.31 13.66
C ASP A 45 -0.69 -12.75 15.05
N LYS A 46 0.08 -11.66 15.14
CA LYS A 46 0.31 -10.94 16.40
C LYS A 46 -1.00 -10.42 17.01
N ILE A 47 -1.86 -9.78 16.21
CA ILE A 47 -3.17 -9.28 16.66
C ILE A 47 -4.06 -10.43 17.14
N LYS A 48 -4.12 -11.54 16.39
CA LYS A 48 -4.90 -12.71 16.79
C LYS A 48 -4.40 -13.34 18.08
N THR A 49 -3.08 -13.36 18.28
CA THR A 49 -2.46 -13.89 19.52
C THR A 49 -2.81 -12.99 20.70
N GLN A 50 -2.61 -11.69 20.57
CA GLN A 50 -3.00 -10.69 21.58
C GLN A 50 -4.49 -10.73 21.90
N LEU A 51 -5.36 -10.95 20.92
CA LEU A 51 -6.79 -11.12 21.15
C LEU A 51 -7.08 -12.35 22.02
N LYS A 52 -6.40 -13.49 21.76
CA LYS A 52 -6.56 -14.69 22.59
C LYS A 52 -6.07 -14.44 24.01
N ASP A 53 -4.96 -13.74 24.18
CA ASP A 53 -4.40 -13.43 25.49
C ASP A 53 -5.31 -12.47 26.28
N ALA A 54 -5.83 -11.42 25.64
CA ALA A 54 -6.82 -10.52 26.23
C ALA A 54 -8.10 -11.27 26.67
N MET A 55 -8.57 -12.23 25.86
CA MET A 55 -9.71 -13.06 26.23
C MET A 55 -9.44 -13.96 27.44
N ARG A 56 -8.23 -14.52 27.55
CA ARG A 56 -7.80 -15.32 28.71
C ARG A 56 -7.66 -14.47 29.97
N ALA A 57 -7.11 -13.28 29.83
CA ALA A 57 -6.96 -12.30 30.90
C ALA A 57 -8.29 -11.62 31.30
N LYS A 58 -9.40 -11.90 30.58
CA LYS A 58 -10.70 -11.25 30.75
C LYS A 58 -10.66 -9.73 30.56
N ASP A 59 -9.72 -9.23 29.75
CA ASP A 59 -9.63 -7.83 29.36
C ASP A 59 -10.67 -7.54 28.25
N SER A 60 -11.84 -7.09 28.69
CA SER A 60 -12.97 -6.78 27.79
C SER A 60 -12.67 -5.56 26.92
N SER A 61 -11.96 -4.56 27.43
CA SER A 61 -11.52 -3.38 26.68
C SER A 61 -10.65 -3.77 25.49
N THR A 62 -9.51 -4.41 25.73
CA THR A 62 -8.56 -4.81 24.69
C THR A 62 -9.21 -5.77 23.70
N SER A 63 -9.95 -6.77 24.19
CA SER A 63 -10.57 -7.74 23.29
C SER A 63 -11.65 -7.14 22.39
N THR A 64 -12.38 -6.12 22.84
CA THR A 64 -13.37 -5.41 22.01
C THR A 64 -12.69 -4.62 20.90
N VAL A 65 -11.63 -3.89 21.23
CA VAL A 65 -10.82 -3.13 20.26
C VAL A 65 -10.25 -4.05 19.20
N LEU A 66 -9.55 -5.12 19.60
CA LEU A 66 -8.90 -6.03 18.65
C LEU A 66 -9.91 -6.75 17.74
N ARG A 67 -11.10 -7.11 18.24
CA ARG A 67 -12.17 -7.67 17.38
C ARG A 67 -12.67 -6.65 16.37
N SER A 68 -12.90 -5.41 16.80
CA SER A 68 -13.32 -4.32 15.92
C SER A 68 -12.31 -4.11 14.78
N LEU A 69 -11.01 -4.10 15.08
CA LEU A 69 -9.96 -3.96 14.06
C LEU A 69 -9.96 -5.11 13.04
N LEU A 70 -10.11 -6.36 13.52
CA LEU A 70 -10.18 -7.52 12.62
C LEU A 70 -11.40 -7.45 11.71
N SER A 71 -12.55 -7.00 12.23
CA SER A 71 -13.75 -6.78 11.42
C SER A 71 -13.56 -5.64 10.40
N GLU A 72 -12.94 -4.52 10.78
CA GLU A 72 -12.63 -3.42 9.87
C GLU A 72 -11.69 -3.88 8.75
N TYR A 73 -10.67 -4.67 9.06
CA TYR A 73 -9.74 -5.23 8.08
C TYR A 73 -10.43 -6.20 7.12
N GLN A 74 -11.27 -7.11 7.63
CA GLN A 74 -12.05 -8.02 6.79
C GLN A 74 -13.05 -7.28 5.89
N TYR A 75 -13.67 -6.24 6.42
CA TYR A 75 -14.58 -5.40 5.65
C TYR A 75 -13.84 -4.68 4.52
N ALA A 76 -12.68 -4.08 4.82
CA ALA A 76 -11.87 -3.39 3.83
C ALA A 76 -11.42 -4.30 2.68
N GLN A 77 -11.08 -5.56 2.96
CA GLN A 77 -10.71 -6.53 1.92
C GLN A 77 -11.85 -6.89 0.96
N LYS A 78 -13.11 -6.83 1.42
CA LYS A 78 -14.28 -7.17 0.60
C LYS A 78 -14.72 -6.02 -0.32
N GLN A 79 -14.16 -4.83 -0.14
CA GLN A 79 -14.54 -3.66 -0.91
C GLN A 79 -13.96 -3.74 -2.35
N PRO A 80 -14.79 -3.53 -3.40
CA PRO A 80 -14.37 -3.73 -4.79
C PRO A 80 -13.20 -2.84 -5.23
N ASN A 81 -13.01 -1.69 -4.58
CA ASN A 81 -11.93 -0.74 -4.88
C ASN A 81 -10.65 -0.96 -4.05
N ASN A 82 -10.58 -2.03 -3.25
CA ASN A 82 -9.63 -2.18 -2.14
C ASN A 82 -8.98 -3.58 -2.08
N ALA A 83 -8.83 -4.24 -3.24
CA ALA A 83 -8.29 -5.60 -3.33
C ALA A 83 -6.90 -5.81 -2.70
N ASN A 84 -6.15 -4.73 -2.41
CA ASN A 84 -4.82 -4.76 -1.79
C ASN A 84 -4.72 -3.82 -0.58
N VAL A 85 -5.73 -3.78 0.30
CA VAL A 85 -5.64 -3.01 1.54
C VAL A 85 -4.66 -3.68 2.51
N SER A 86 -3.65 -2.93 2.94
CA SER A 86 -2.72 -3.39 3.96
C SER A 86 -3.32 -3.28 5.35
N LEU A 87 -3.00 -4.23 6.24
CA LEU A 87 -3.48 -4.22 7.63
C LEU A 87 -2.96 -2.97 8.36
N SER A 88 -1.69 -2.63 8.15
CA SER A 88 -1.08 -1.39 8.66
C SER A 88 -1.90 -0.13 8.32
N SER A 89 -2.41 -0.01 7.09
CA SER A 89 -3.22 1.14 6.68
C SER A 89 -4.57 1.20 7.40
N VAL A 90 -5.16 0.04 7.72
CA VAL A 90 -6.41 -0.03 8.50
C VAL A 90 -6.18 0.39 9.94
N LEU A 91 -5.10 -0.09 10.55
CA LEU A 91 -4.72 0.29 11.92
C LEU A 91 -4.45 1.80 12.03
N GLN A 92 -3.74 2.40 11.08
CA GLN A 92 -3.51 3.85 11.06
C GLN A 92 -4.83 4.63 10.99
N LYS A 93 -5.75 4.23 10.11
CA LYS A 93 -7.08 4.86 10.01
C LYS A 93 -7.86 4.68 11.32
N ALA A 94 -7.76 3.52 11.95
CA ALA A 94 -8.42 3.24 13.22
C ALA A 94 -7.87 4.10 14.37
N VAL A 95 -6.57 4.42 14.38
CA VAL A 95 -5.97 5.39 15.32
C VAL A 95 -6.50 6.79 15.06
N ALA A 96 -6.48 7.24 13.79
CA ALA A 96 -6.95 8.58 13.43
C ALA A 96 -8.41 8.82 13.86
N LYS A 97 -9.30 7.86 13.57
CA LYS A 97 -10.72 7.92 14.01
C LYS A 97 -10.88 8.10 15.51
N ARG A 98 -10.07 7.41 16.32
CA ARG A 98 -10.13 7.48 17.79
C ARG A 98 -9.59 8.80 18.32
N VAL A 99 -8.51 9.31 17.76
CA VAL A 99 -7.98 10.65 18.10
C VAL A 99 -9.00 11.73 17.76
N GLU A 100 -9.64 11.64 16.59
CA GLU A 100 -10.71 12.55 16.19
C GLU A 100 -11.93 12.44 17.12
N ALA A 101 -12.35 11.23 17.48
CA ALA A 101 -13.44 10.99 18.43
C ALA A 101 -13.11 11.55 19.82
N ALA A 102 -11.88 11.36 20.31
CA ALA A 102 -11.42 11.90 21.58
C ALA A 102 -11.48 13.44 21.58
N ALA A 103 -11.04 14.08 20.49
CA ALA A 103 -11.14 15.52 20.34
C ALA A 103 -12.60 16.00 20.31
N GLN A 104 -13.49 15.28 19.62
CA GLN A 104 -14.92 15.58 19.59
C GLN A 104 -15.57 15.44 20.98
N PHE A 105 -15.22 14.41 21.76
CA PHE A 105 -15.72 14.24 23.12
C PHE A 105 -15.24 15.36 24.07
N ARG A 106 -14.00 15.82 23.89
CA ARG A 106 -13.47 17.00 24.61
C ARG A 106 -14.15 18.30 24.21
N ALA A 107 -14.53 18.43 22.94
CA ALA A 107 -15.22 19.61 22.42
C ALA A 107 -16.76 19.57 22.62
N ALA A 108 -17.29 18.50 23.23
CA ALA A 108 -18.73 18.34 23.40
C ALA A 108 -19.35 19.44 24.28
N THR A 109 -20.51 19.94 23.87
CA THR A 109 -21.32 20.92 24.60
C THR A 109 -22.59 20.26 25.15
N PRO A 110 -23.05 20.61 26.37
CA PRO A 110 -22.66 21.76 27.19
C PRO A 110 -21.39 21.59 28.03
N ALA A 111 -20.86 20.36 28.19
CA ALA A 111 -19.65 20.10 28.97
C ALA A 111 -18.81 18.98 28.31
N PRO A 112 -17.46 19.04 28.45
CA PRO A 112 -16.55 18.06 27.89
C PRO A 112 -16.79 16.66 28.50
N ARG A 113 -16.84 15.63 27.65
CA ARG A 113 -16.98 14.23 28.08
C ARG A 113 -15.61 13.57 28.21
N THR A 114 -14.82 14.01 29.19
CA THR A 114 -13.43 13.56 29.38
C THR A 114 -13.32 12.05 29.58
N ASP A 115 -14.25 11.41 30.30
CA ASP A 115 -14.24 9.95 30.50
C ASP A 115 -14.30 9.15 29.18
N LEU A 116 -15.00 9.69 28.17
CA LEU A 116 -15.07 9.06 26.85
C LEU A 116 -13.83 9.38 26.03
N ALA A 117 -13.35 10.63 26.09
CA ALA A 117 -12.13 11.02 25.40
C ALA A 117 -10.91 10.22 25.87
N ASP A 118 -10.80 9.98 27.18
CA ASP A 118 -9.70 9.23 27.76
C ASP A 118 -9.78 7.75 27.38
N LYS A 119 -10.99 7.19 27.25
CA LYS A 119 -11.18 5.84 26.70
C LYS A 119 -10.69 5.76 25.26
N GLU A 120 -11.14 6.66 24.39
CA GLU A 120 -10.68 6.69 22.99
C GLU A 120 -9.15 6.84 22.88
N ASP A 121 -8.54 7.68 23.72
CA ASP A 121 -7.09 7.84 23.77
C ASP A 121 -6.38 6.56 24.22
N THR A 122 -6.92 5.84 25.20
CA THR A 122 -6.34 4.55 25.64
C THR A 122 -6.43 3.51 24.53
N GLU A 123 -7.55 3.46 23.79
CA GLU A 123 -7.68 2.56 22.64
C GLU A 123 -6.72 2.94 21.51
N ALA A 124 -6.56 4.24 21.24
CA ALA A 124 -5.62 4.73 20.23
C ALA A 124 -4.18 4.32 20.57
N LYS A 125 -3.77 4.49 21.83
CA LYS A 125 -2.44 4.06 22.31
C LYS A 125 -2.23 2.56 22.18
N LEU A 126 -3.25 1.76 22.52
CA LEU A 126 -3.21 0.31 22.35
C LEU A 126 -2.94 -0.07 20.89
N ILE A 127 -3.65 0.56 19.94
CA ILE A 127 -3.48 0.26 18.51
C ILE A 127 -2.10 0.70 18.02
N GLN A 128 -1.59 1.83 18.50
CA GLN A 128 -0.26 2.32 18.14
C GLN A 128 0.86 1.33 18.49
N THR A 129 0.69 0.46 19.50
CA THR A 129 1.68 -0.58 19.83
C THR A 129 1.89 -1.61 18.71
N PHE A 130 0.93 -1.74 17.80
CA PHE A 130 1.00 -2.65 16.65
C PHE A 130 1.55 -1.97 15.39
N LEU A 131 1.72 -0.65 15.42
CA LEU A 131 2.23 0.13 14.30
C LEU A 131 3.72 0.44 14.51
N PRO A 132 4.52 0.49 13.44
CA PRO A 132 5.85 1.08 13.52
C PRO A 132 5.72 2.56 13.90
N GLU A 133 6.75 3.08 14.57
CA GLU A 133 6.81 4.49 14.95
C GLU A 133 6.54 5.39 13.73
N PRO A 134 5.55 6.30 13.82
CA PRO A 134 5.22 7.19 12.73
C PRO A 134 6.35 8.19 12.54
N MET A 135 6.69 8.46 11.28
CA MET A 135 7.64 9.50 10.93
C MET A 135 7.04 10.86 11.28
N THR A 136 7.85 11.73 11.85
CA THR A 136 7.48 13.12 12.07
C THR A 136 7.35 13.86 10.74
N ARG A 137 6.61 14.98 10.74
CA ARG A 137 6.47 15.81 9.54
C ARG A 137 7.84 16.29 9.01
N ALA A 138 8.77 16.64 9.90
CA ALA A 138 10.10 17.10 9.52
C ALA A 138 10.92 15.99 8.84
N GLU A 139 10.85 14.76 9.34
CA GLU A 139 11.51 13.60 8.70
C GLU A 139 10.89 13.28 7.35
N LEU A 140 9.56 13.37 7.23
CA LEU A 140 8.86 13.20 5.97
C LEU A 140 9.31 14.26 4.95
N GLU A 141 9.37 15.53 5.36
CA GLU A 141 9.84 16.63 4.51
C GLU A 141 11.29 16.42 4.06
N SER A 142 12.18 15.98 4.94
CA SER A 142 13.58 15.66 4.60
C SER A 142 13.67 14.55 3.55
N VAL A 143 12.95 13.44 3.75
CA VAL A 143 12.96 12.33 2.78
C VAL A 143 12.34 12.75 1.45
N VAL A 144 11.27 13.55 1.48
CA VAL A 144 10.65 14.09 0.26
C VAL A 144 11.64 14.97 -0.49
N GLN A 145 12.33 15.86 0.20
CA GLN A 145 13.35 16.74 -0.39
C GLN A 145 14.46 15.94 -1.07
N GLU A 146 15.02 14.94 -0.37
CA GLU A 146 16.06 14.06 -0.94
C GLU A 146 15.59 13.35 -2.21
N VAL A 147 14.35 12.85 -2.22
CA VAL A 147 13.79 12.18 -3.40
C VAL A 147 13.55 13.18 -4.53
N VAL A 148 13.06 14.39 -4.23
CA VAL A 148 12.88 15.45 -5.22
C VAL A 148 14.21 15.80 -5.87
N ASP A 149 15.27 15.98 -5.09
CA ASP A 149 16.59 16.34 -5.59
C ASP A 149 17.22 15.23 -6.43
N GLN A 150 17.04 13.96 -6.02
CA GLN A 150 17.43 12.81 -6.83
C GLN A 150 16.68 12.77 -8.17
N VAL A 151 15.36 12.98 -8.18
CA VAL A 151 14.58 12.97 -9.43
C VAL A 151 14.95 14.16 -10.32
N ARG A 152 15.21 15.35 -9.77
CA ARG A 152 15.68 16.51 -10.54
C ARG A 152 17.04 16.26 -11.18
N SER A 153 17.96 15.59 -10.48
CA SER A 153 19.29 15.26 -11.03
C SER A 153 19.23 14.34 -12.26
N THR A 154 18.12 13.62 -12.46
CA THR A 154 17.90 12.78 -13.66
C THR A 154 17.41 13.55 -14.89
N GLY A 155 17.24 14.87 -14.80
CA GLY A 155 16.82 15.73 -15.93
C GLY A 155 15.34 15.63 -16.29
N THR A 156 14.50 15.17 -15.36
CA THR A 156 13.07 14.97 -15.60
C THR A 156 12.32 16.31 -15.75
N GLU A 157 11.48 16.40 -16.78
CA GLU A 157 10.60 17.54 -17.03
C GLU A 157 9.66 17.84 -15.84
N ALA A 158 9.43 19.12 -15.56
CA ALA A 158 8.60 19.59 -14.45
C ALA A 158 7.19 18.96 -14.41
N LYS A 159 6.57 18.72 -15.59
CA LYS A 159 5.24 18.09 -15.70
C LYS A 159 5.21 16.62 -15.26
N LYS A 160 6.34 15.92 -15.32
CA LYS A 160 6.47 14.49 -14.92
C LYS A 160 7.11 14.31 -13.55
N LEU A 161 7.67 15.38 -12.98
CA LEU A 161 8.39 15.38 -11.71
C LEU A 161 7.53 14.83 -10.56
N VAL A 162 6.29 15.32 -10.41
CA VAL A 162 5.37 14.90 -9.34
C VAL A 162 5.12 13.39 -9.38
N GLY A 163 4.79 12.85 -10.56
CA GLY A 163 4.52 11.43 -10.73
C GLY A 163 5.74 10.54 -10.46
N GLN A 164 6.93 10.99 -10.84
CA GLN A 164 8.17 10.26 -10.57
C GLN A 164 8.59 10.31 -9.10
N VAL A 165 8.46 11.48 -8.45
CA VAL A 165 8.72 11.64 -7.02
C VAL A 165 7.79 10.75 -6.22
N MET A 166 6.48 10.74 -6.52
CA MET A 166 5.52 9.84 -5.88
C MET A 166 5.86 8.36 -6.09
N LYS A 167 6.32 7.99 -7.29
CA LYS A 167 6.75 6.61 -7.56
C LYS A 167 8.00 6.21 -6.77
N ALA A 168 8.98 7.09 -6.68
CA ALA A 168 10.21 6.87 -5.92
C ALA A 168 9.95 6.84 -4.41
N LEU A 169 9.09 7.74 -3.90
CA LEU A 169 8.65 7.73 -2.51
C LEU A 169 7.88 6.45 -2.19
N ASN A 170 6.98 5.99 -3.04
CA ASN A 170 6.28 4.72 -2.83
C ASN A 170 7.22 3.49 -2.80
N ALA A 171 8.42 3.59 -3.39
CA ALA A 171 9.41 2.53 -3.36
C ALA A 171 10.36 2.61 -2.15
N LYS A 172 10.51 3.80 -1.56
CA LYS A 172 11.41 4.06 -0.42
C LYS A 172 10.70 4.17 0.93
N LEU A 173 9.47 4.67 0.93
CA LEU A 173 8.66 4.91 2.10
C LEU A 173 7.62 3.80 2.27
N ASP A 174 7.65 3.19 3.44
CA ASP A 174 6.52 2.43 3.93
C ASP A 174 5.39 3.40 4.23
N LYS A 175 4.32 3.35 3.43
CA LYS A 175 3.09 4.15 3.66
C LYS A 175 2.53 3.95 5.09
N ALA A 176 2.85 2.80 5.68
CA ALA A 176 2.57 2.42 7.07
C ALA A 176 3.28 3.26 8.14
N ARG A 177 4.28 4.08 7.77
CA ARG A 177 5.00 4.98 8.70
C ARG A 177 4.59 6.44 8.57
N VAL A 178 3.76 6.79 7.59
CA VAL A 178 3.31 8.17 7.40
C VAL A 178 1.92 8.38 8.00
N SER A 179 1.82 9.27 8.98
CA SER A 179 0.53 9.70 9.55
C SER A 179 -0.30 10.37 8.44
N GLY A 180 -1.49 9.81 8.13
CA GLY A 180 -2.34 10.29 7.03
C GLY A 180 -2.13 9.58 5.67
N GLY A 181 -1.20 8.62 5.60
CA GLY A 181 -0.99 7.78 4.42
C GLY A 181 -0.63 8.56 3.15
N GLY A 182 -1.12 8.09 2.00
CA GLY A 182 -0.75 8.67 0.70
C GLY A 182 -1.24 10.10 0.43
N ALA A 183 -2.28 10.55 1.15
CA ALA A 183 -2.80 11.91 1.00
C ALA A 183 -1.84 12.94 1.59
N GLU A 184 -1.27 12.66 2.76
CA GLU A 184 -0.30 13.54 3.43
C GLU A 184 1.01 13.62 2.63
N ILE A 185 1.49 12.49 2.11
CA ILE A 185 2.65 12.46 1.19
C ILE A 185 2.42 13.39 -0.01
N SER A 186 1.23 13.32 -0.62
CA SER A 186 0.89 14.16 -1.77
C SER A 186 0.87 15.65 -1.43
N LYS A 187 0.36 16.03 -0.24
CA LYS A 187 0.38 17.41 0.22
C LYS A 187 1.81 17.91 0.42
N VAL A 188 2.64 17.16 1.13
CA VAL A 188 4.02 17.56 1.44
C VAL A 188 4.88 17.65 0.18
N VAL A 189 4.70 16.73 -0.78
CA VAL A 189 5.36 16.85 -2.10
C VAL A 189 4.97 18.15 -2.80
N ASN A 190 3.70 18.52 -2.81
CA ASN A 190 3.26 19.77 -3.45
C ASN A 190 3.80 21.02 -2.72
N GLU A 191 3.85 21.00 -1.39
CA GLU A 191 4.44 22.09 -0.58
C GLU A 191 5.94 22.24 -0.83
N VAL A 192 6.69 21.14 -0.90
CA VAL A 192 8.12 21.14 -1.19
C VAL A 192 8.40 21.65 -2.61
N LEU A 193 7.61 21.22 -3.58
CA LEU A 193 7.76 21.64 -4.96
C LEU A 193 7.40 23.11 -5.18
N SER A 194 6.39 23.64 -4.47
CA SER A 194 6.02 25.06 -4.56
C SER A 194 7.08 25.97 -3.95
N LYS A 195 7.63 25.61 -2.76
CA LYS A 195 8.75 26.33 -2.12
C LYS A 195 10.02 26.38 -2.97
N ALA A 196 10.25 25.35 -3.79
CA ALA A 196 11.40 25.32 -4.69
C ALA A 196 11.18 26.09 -6.00
N SER A 197 9.95 26.57 -6.26
CA SER A 197 9.60 27.37 -7.45
C SER A 197 9.39 28.86 -7.15
N SER A 198 9.36 29.23 -5.87
CA SER A 198 9.39 30.61 -5.35
C SER A 198 10.82 31.02 -5.04
#